data_AF-A0A8S9LAM6-F1
#
_entry.id   AF-A0A8S9LAM6-F1
#
_cell.length_a   1.000
_cell.length_b   1.000
_cell.length_c   1.000
_cell.angle_alpha   90.00
_cell.angle_beta   90.00
_cell.angle_gamma   90.00
#
_symmetry.space_group_name_H-M   'P 1'
#
loop_
_entity.id
_entity.type
_entity.pdbx_description
1 polymer ?
#
loop_
_entity_poly.entity_id
_entity_poly.type
_entity_poly.pdbx_seq_one_letter_code
_entity_poly.pdbx_strand_id
1 'polypeptide(L)'
;MAEAIAIRGALLNAASLHFTNIYLRSDSQGLIKAINQKVWTIDLYGILSDIDSLAFSLSSPFSFVRSVFIPRAANEPADCLAKAHLSLFIVT
;
A
#
# COMPACT_ATOMS: atom_id res chain seq x y z
N MET A 1 7.47 -3.05 6.82
CA MET A 1 7.11 -1.65 7.14
C MET A 1 7.17 -0.73 5.93
N ALA A 2 8.28 -0.66 5.18
CA ALA A 2 8.42 0.20 3.99
C ALA A 2 7.29 0.03 2.96
N GLU A 3 6.92 -1.20 2.63
CA GLU A 3 5.82 -1.49 1.69
C GLU A 3 4.47 -0.96 2.19
N ALA A 4 4.17 -1.06 3.48
CA ALA A 4 2.94 -0.52 4.06
C ALA A 4 2.93 1.02 3.99
N ILE A 5 4.07 1.67 4.21
CA ILE A 5 4.21 3.12 4.04
C ILE A 5 3.97 3.50 2.57
N ALA A 6 4.53 2.73 1.63
CA ALA A 6 4.33 2.95 0.20
C ALA A 6 2.83 2.81 -0.20
N ILE A 7 2.14 1.79 0.32
CA ILE A 7 0.70 1.60 0.10
C ILE A 7 -0.11 2.77 0.66
N ARG A 8 0.18 3.21 1.89
CA ARG A 8 -0.49 4.37 2.50
C ARG A 8 -0.28 5.64 1.66
N GLY A 9 0.95 5.89 1.23
CA GLY A 9 1.28 7.02 0.36
C GLY A 9 0.54 6.96 -0.98
N ALA A 10 0.47 5.78 -1.59
CA ALA A 10 -0.27 5.56 -2.83
C ALA A 10 -1.78 5.82 -2.67
N LEU A 11 -2.38 5.40 -1.56
CA LEU A 11 -3.79 5.67 -1.26
C LEU A 11 -4.03 7.17 -1.05
N LEU A 12 -3.19 7.87 -0.26
CA LEU A 12 -3.32 9.31 -0.07
C LEU A 12 -3.21 10.08 -1.39
N ASN A 13 -2.27 9.70 -2.26
CA ASN A 13 -2.13 10.30 -3.58
C ASN A 13 -3.31 9.97 -4.50
N ALA A 14 -3.85 8.75 -4.44
CA ALA A 14 -5.03 8.41 -5.22
C ALA A 14 -6.27 9.21 -4.77
N ALA A 15 -6.41 9.42 -3.45
CA ALA A 15 -7.46 10.25 -2.88
C ALA A 15 -7.34 11.72 -3.30
N SER A 16 -6.13 12.29 -3.31
CA SER A 16 -5.90 13.68 -3.76
C SER A 16 -6.19 13.86 -5.26
N LEU A 17 -6.05 12.80 -6.06
CA LEU A 17 -6.42 12.76 -7.46
C LEU A 17 -7.90 12.40 -7.70
N HIS A 18 -8.70 12.29 -6.64
CA HIS A 18 -10.12 11.93 -6.68
C HIS A 18 -10.41 10.57 -7.36
N PHE A 19 -9.45 9.64 -7.33
CA PHE A 19 -9.73 8.27 -7.74
C PHE A 19 -10.60 7.57 -6.69
N THR A 20 -11.67 6.94 -7.13
CA THR A 20 -12.64 6.26 -6.26
C THR A 20 -12.54 4.74 -6.33
N ASN A 21 -11.94 4.20 -7.39
CA ASN A 21 -11.78 2.76 -7.61
C ASN A 21 -10.29 2.39 -7.61
N ILE A 22 -9.87 1.67 -6.57
CA ILE A 22 -8.48 1.32 -6.35
C ILE A 22 -8.26 -0.17 -6.54
N TYR A 23 -7.25 -0.49 -7.34
CA TYR A 23 -6.73 -1.84 -7.48
C TYR A 23 -5.29 -1.88 -6.99
N LEU A 24 -5.12 -2.26 -5.73
CA LEU A 24 -3.84 -2.31 -5.06
C LEU A 24 -3.13 -3.62 -5.40
N ARG A 25 -1.94 -3.51 -5.99
CA ARG A 25 -1.08 -4.66 -6.33
C ARG A 25 0.23 -4.55 -5.57
N SER A 26 0.65 -5.62 -4.92
CA SER A 26 1.92 -5.69 -4.20
C SER A 26 2.49 -7.09 -4.29
N ASP A 27 3.82 -7.21 -4.31
CA ASP A 27 4.54 -8.47 -4.17
C ASP A 27 4.78 -8.91 -2.72
N SER A 28 4.19 -8.19 -1.76
CA SER A 28 4.22 -8.55 -0.35
C SER A 28 3.02 -9.41 0.03
N GLN A 29 3.19 -10.73 -0.03
CA GLN A 29 2.10 -11.65 0.27
C GLN A 29 1.58 -11.51 1.71
N GLY A 30 2.47 -11.30 2.68
CA GLY A 30 2.11 -11.11 4.08
C GLY A 30 1.26 -9.85 4.28
N LEU A 31 1.64 -8.75 3.62
CA LEU A 31 0.92 -7.49 3.72
C LEU A 31 -0.44 -7.52 3.04
N ILE A 32 -0.54 -8.10 1.84
CA ILE A 32 -1.83 -8.28 1.16
C ILE A 32 -2.76 -9.18 1.98
N LYS A 33 -2.25 -10.25 2.58
CA LYS A 33 -3.04 -11.10 3.48
C LYS A 33 -3.52 -10.31 4.71
N ALA A 34 -2.63 -9.54 5.35
CA ALA A 34 -2.98 -8.71 6.50
C ALA A 34 -4.07 -7.67 6.18
N ILE A 35 -3.97 -7.00 5.02
CA ILE A 35 -4.97 -6.03 4.55
C ILE A 35 -6.31 -6.73 4.28
N ASN A 36 -6.31 -7.83 3.53
CA ASN A 36 -7.55 -8.53 3.17
C ASN A 36 -8.24 -9.19 4.38
N GLN A 37 -7.46 -9.71 5.33
CA GLN A 37 -7.99 -10.37 6.52
C GLN A 37 -8.24 -9.41 7.69
N LYS A 38 -7.79 -8.15 7.58
CA LYS A 38 -7.77 -7.17 8.66
C LYS A 38 -7.11 -7.71 9.93
N VAL A 39 -6.06 -8.51 9.76
CA VAL A 39 -5.28 -9.09 10.87
C VAL A 39 -4.00 -8.28 11.03
N TRP A 40 -3.81 -7.72 12.21
CA TRP A 40 -2.77 -6.72 12.46
C TRP A 40 -1.70 -7.28 13.39
N THR A 41 -0.46 -7.31 12.93
CA THR A 41 0.70 -7.57 13.80
C THR A 41 1.04 -6.31 14.58
N ILE A 42 1.41 -6.43 15.85
CA ILE A 42 1.67 -5.31 16.78
C ILE A 42 2.60 -4.26 16.16
N ASP A 43 3.67 -4.69 15.50
CA ASP A 43 4.68 -3.81 14.90
C ASP A 43 4.19 -2.97 13.70
N LEU A 44 3.08 -3.36 13.09
CA LEU A 44 2.51 -2.70 11.92
C LEU A 44 1.11 -2.14 12.17
N TYR A 45 0.62 -2.21 13.42
CA TYR A 45 -0.73 -1.83 13.78
C TYR A 45 -1.07 -0.42 13.28
N GLY A 46 -0.23 0.58 13.61
CA GLY A 46 -0.52 1.98 13.27
C GLY A 46 -0.63 2.25 11.76
N ILE A 47 0.29 1.69 10.96
CA ILE A 47 0.25 1.91 9.51
C ILE A 47 -0.89 1.13 8.84
N LEU A 48 -1.22 -0.06 9.35
CA LEU A 48 -2.31 -0.88 8.83
C LEU A 48 -3.68 -0.31 9.22
N SER A 49 -3.82 0.24 10.43
CA SER A 49 -5.04 0.94 10.84
C SER A 49 -5.26 2.20 10.02
N ASP A 50 -4.18 2.94 9.70
CA ASP A 50 -4.26 4.09 8.79
C ASP A 50 -4.75 3.65 7.41
N ILE A 51 -4.17 2.58 6.85
CA ILE A 51 -4.62 2.02 5.56
C ILE A 51 -6.09 1.59 5.62
N ASP A 52 -6.52 0.90 6.68
CA ASP A 52 -7.91 0.47 6.82
C ASP A 52 -8.86 1.67 6.90
N SER A 53 -8.48 2.72 7.65
CA SER A 53 -9.25 3.95 7.76
C SER A 53 -9.36 4.71 6.43
N LEU A 54 -8.28 4.75 5.65
CA LEU A 54 -8.26 5.41 4.35
C LEU A 54 -9.01 4.63 3.28
N ALA A 55 -8.90 3.30 3.30
CA ALA A 55 -9.41 2.44 2.23
C ALA A 55 -10.85 1.97 2.48
N PHE A 56 -11.19 1.60 3.71
CA PHE A 56 -12.40 0.81 4.01
C PHE A 56 -13.33 1.45 5.04
N SER A 57 -13.00 2.63 5.59
CA SER A 57 -13.90 3.36 6.50
C SER A 57 -15.11 3.96 5.76
N LEU A 58 -16.17 4.27 6.51
CA LEU A 58 -17.33 5.03 6.03
C LEU A 58 -16.97 6.40 5.46
N SER A 59 -15.89 7.01 5.96
CA SER A 59 -15.39 8.30 5.48
C SER A 59 -14.35 8.18 4.35
N SER A 60 -14.10 6.97 3.86
CA SER A 60 -13.17 6.72 2.76
C SER A 60 -13.66 7.41 1.47
N PRO A 61 -12.78 8.08 0.71
CA PRO A 61 -13.13 8.61 -0.60
C PRO A 61 -13.28 7.51 -1.67
N PHE A 62 -12.93 6.26 -1.34
CA PHE A 62 -12.96 5.15 -2.28
C PHE A 62 -14.29 4.39 -2.23
N SER A 63 -14.90 4.22 -3.40
CA SER A 63 -16.10 3.39 -3.58
C SER A 63 -15.76 1.90 -3.70
N PHE A 64 -14.56 1.59 -4.22
CA PHE A 64 -14.09 0.23 -4.38
C PHE A 64 -12.60 0.15 -4.12
N VAL A 65 -12.19 -0.79 -3.28
CA VAL A 65 -10.78 -1.11 -3.06
C VAL A 65 -10.62 -2.62 -3.10
N ARG A 66 -9.71 -3.10 -3.97
CA ARG A 66 -9.28 -4.50 -3.99
C ARG A 66 -7.78 -4.57 -3.86
N SER A 67 -7.29 -5.48 -3.01
CA SER A 67 -5.88 -5.75 -2.85
C SER A 67 -5.52 -7.16 -3.31
N VAL A 68 -4.49 -7.29 -4.15
CA VAL A 68 -4.07 -8.55 -4.75
C VAL A 68 -2.55 -8.69 -4.70
N PHE A 69 -2.11 -9.90 -4.36
CA PHE A 69 -0.71 -10.27 -4.43
C PHE A 69 -0.32 -10.56 -5.87
N ILE A 70 0.82 -10.01 -6.32
CA ILE A 70 1.41 -10.29 -7.62
C ILE A 70 2.86 -10.77 -7.44
N PRO A 71 3.38 -11.67 -8.30
CA PRO A 71 4.80 -12.04 -8.24
C PRO A 71 5.70 -10.82 -8.41
N ARG A 72 6.90 -10.83 -7.81
CA ARG A 72 7.86 -9.72 -7.90
C ARG A 72 8.20 -9.31 -9.34
N ALA A 73 8.33 -10.27 -10.24
CA ALA A 73 8.57 -10.03 -11.67
C ALA A 73 7.43 -9.26 -12.37
N ALA A 74 6.23 -9.23 -11.78
CA ALA A 74 5.10 -8.42 -12.26
C ALA A 74 5.00 -7.07 -11.53
N ASN A 75 5.80 -6.83 -10.49
CA ASN A 75 5.88 -5.58 -9.73
C ASN A 75 7.14 -4.75 -10.05
N GLU A 76 7.82 -5.06 -11.16
CA GLU A 76 9.08 -4.41 -11.57
C GLU A 76 9.04 -2.88 -11.52
N PRO A 77 7.99 -2.18 -12.02
CA PRO A 77 7.99 -0.71 -11.98
C PRO A 77 8.03 -0.14 -10.56
N ALA A 78 7.30 -0.75 -9.63
CA ALA A 78 7.28 -0.30 -8.24
C ALA A 78 8.60 -0.65 -7.52
N ASP A 79 9.16 -1.83 -7.81
CA ASP A 79 10.45 -2.27 -7.25
C ASP A 79 11.61 -1.40 -7.75
N CYS A 80 11.63 -1.04 -9.05
CA CYS A 80 12.58 -0.10 -9.62
C CYS A 80 12.51 1.28 -8.94
N LEU A 81 11.31 1.82 -8.74
CA LEU A 81 11.14 3.11 -8.05
C LEU A 81 11.62 3.03 -6.60
N ALA A 82 11.27 1.96 -5.87
CA ALA A 82 11.72 1.77 -4.50
C ALA A 82 13.26 1.70 -4.41
N LYS A 83 13.90 0.96 -5.33
CA LYS A 83 15.37 0.87 -5.43
C LYS A 83 16.01 2.21 -5.76
N ALA A 84 15.43 2.98 -6.68
CA ALA A 84 15.94 4.31 -7.03
C ALA A 84 15.93 5.26 -5.83
N HIS A 85 14.84 5.27 -5.06
CA HIS A 85 14.75 6.08 -3.84
C HIS A 85 15.68 5.61 -2.72
N LEU A 86 15.87 4.30 -2.58
CA LEU A 86 16.84 3.75 -1.63
C LEU A 86 18.27 4.15 -2.02
N SER A 87 18.62 4.06 -3.30
CA SER A 87 19.94 4.47 -3.80
C SER A 87 20.18 5.96 -3.59
N LEU A 88 19.17 6.81 -3.81
CA LEU A 88 19.28 8.24 -3.58
C LEU A 88 19.55 8.52 -2.10
N PHE A 89 18.81 7.86 -1.20
CA PHE A 89 18.96 8.02 0.25
C PHE A 89 20.33 7.58 0.78
N ILE A 90 20.95 6.57 0.16
CA ILE A 90 22.29 6.08 0.57
C ILE A 90 23.42 7.00 0.09
N VAL A 91 23.19 7.79 -0.98
CA VAL A 91 24.20 8.66 -1.58
C VAL A 91 24.20 10.07 -0.97
N THR A 92 23.13 10.47 -0.30
CA THR A 92 23.01 11.70 0.51
C THR A 92 23.37 11.47 1.97
#